data_AF-E9CLV3-F1
#
_entry.id   AF-E9CLV3-F1
#
_cell.length_a   1.000
_cell.length_b   1.000
_cell.length_c   1.000
_cell.angle_alpha   90.00
_cell.angle_beta   90.00
_cell.angle_gamma   90.00
#
_symmetry.space_group_name_H-M   'P 1'
#
loop_
_entity.id
_entity.type
_entity.pdbx_description
1 polymer ?
#
loop_
_entity_poly.entity_id
_entity_poly.type
_entity_poly.pdbx_seq_one_letter_code
_entity_poly.pdbx_strand_id
1 'polypeptide(L)'
;MNLKTTLTILAGFVCAVMTTSAYSSAVTLGENVAADEQSVTVGNDAKGGYYAVSIGQGATTEKANFGVAIGTESIALYAGPQGQGSVAVGTRATADHGGIALGSGSVTSNSDEVNIGERYISGVKEGISKTDAVNLGQAKALNASTLRAANTRTDSLIAQEHVALTDETVARRDGDAATLKSANDYT
;
A
#
# COMPACT_ATOMS: atom_id res chain seq x y z
N MET A 1 3.56 4.46 45.57
CA MET A 1 4.70 3.67 46.11
C MET A 1 4.93 2.53 45.11
N ASN A 2 5.86 2.67 44.17
CA ASN A 2 6.11 1.65 43.14
C ASN A 2 6.87 0.48 43.77
N LEU A 3 6.15 -0.59 44.10
CA LEU A 3 6.74 -1.80 44.65
C LEU A 3 7.39 -2.60 43.50
N LYS A 4 8.68 -2.36 43.24
CA LYS A 4 9.47 -3.20 42.35
C LYS A 4 9.65 -4.58 42.99
N THR A 5 8.84 -5.55 42.58
CA THR A 5 8.98 -6.94 43.01
C THR A 5 9.94 -7.63 42.05
N THR A 6 11.25 -7.57 42.34
CA THR A 6 12.27 -8.29 41.56
C THR A 6 12.27 -9.75 42.00
N LEU A 7 11.73 -10.66 41.18
CA LEU A 7 11.87 -12.11 41.39
C LEU A 7 13.20 -12.56 40.75
N THR A 8 14.22 -12.80 41.58
CA THR A 8 15.48 -13.41 41.13
C THR A 8 15.36 -14.93 41.23
N ILE A 9 15.32 -15.63 40.09
CA ILE A 9 15.34 -17.11 40.05
C ILE A 9 16.80 -17.54 39.81
N LEU A 10 17.36 -18.31 40.75
CA LEU A 10 18.77 -18.75 40.73
C LEU A 10 18.92 -20.17 40.13
N ALA A 11 19.92 -20.30 39.27
CA ALA A 11 20.54 -21.50 38.67
C ALA A 11 19.80 -22.19 37.50
N GLY A 12 20.28 -21.93 36.27
CA GLY A 12 20.17 -22.86 35.14
C GLY A 12 19.59 -22.32 33.82
N PHE A 13 18.91 -21.18 33.84
CA PHE A 13 18.38 -20.53 32.63
C PHE A 13 18.70 -19.03 32.70
N VAL A 14 19.20 -18.47 31.59
CA VAL A 14 19.67 -17.09 31.48
C VAL A 14 18.57 -16.10 31.89
N CYS A 15 18.70 -15.53 33.10
CA CYS A 15 18.03 -14.29 33.49
C CYS A 15 19.05 -13.18 33.29
N ALA A 16 18.98 -12.47 32.17
CA ALA A 16 19.80 -11.28 31.96
C ALA A 16 19.52 -10.28 33.09
N VAL A 17 20.55 -9.56 33.52
CA VAL A 17 20.50 -8.59 34.62
C VAL A 17 19.44 -7.52 34.29
N MET A 18 18.29 -7.55 34.98
CA MET A 18 17.18 -6.63 34.76
C MET A 18 17.52 -5.24 35.32
N THR A 19 18.14 -4.36 34.52
CA THR A 19 18.11 -2.90 34.76
C THR A 19 16.82 -2.28 34.21
N THR A 20 15.69 -2.97 34.38
CA THR A 20 14.41 -2.58 33.76
C THR A 20 13.75 -1.43 34.52
N SER A 21 13.47 -0.32 33.84
CA SER A 21 12.51 0.69 34.31
C SER A 21 11.14 0.37 33.74
N ALA A 22 10.41 -0.54 34.39
CA ALA A 22 9.03 -0.88 34.05
C ALA A 22 8.06 -0.09 34.96
N TYR A 23 7.02 0.49 34.37
CA TYR A 23 5.87 1.04 35.08
C TYR A 23 4.80 -0.05 35.33
N SER A 24 3.70 0.30 36.00
CA SER A 24 2.67 -0.68 36.42
C SER A 24 2.21 -1.57 35.26
N SER A 25 2.03 -2.87 35.53
CA SER A 25 1.47 -3.85 34.58
C SER A 25 2.22 -4.05 33.25
N ALA A 26 3.49 -3.63 33.14
CA ALA A 26 4.32 -3.88 31.97
C ALA A 26 5.02 -5.26 32.01
N VAL A 27 5.22 -5.86 30.84
CA VAL A 27 6.02 -7.09 30.64
C VAL A 27 7.34 -6.71 30.00
N THR A 28 8.46 -6.95 30.69
CA THR A 28 9.81 -6.62 30.19
C THR A 28 10.74 -7.82 30.19
N LEU A 29 11.44 -8.05 29.07
CA LEU A 29 12.48 -9.08 28.95
C LEU A 29 13.66 -8.55 28.12
N GLY A 30 14.88 -8.70 28.63
CA GLY A 30 16.11 -8.25 27.96
C GLY A 30 16.96 -7.32 28.82
N GLU A 31 18.13 -6.95 28.30
CA GLU A 31 19.03 -6.00 28.93
C GLU A 31 18.69 -4.56 28.52
N ASN A 32 18.85 -3.59 29.43
CA ASN A 32 18.63 -2.17 29.15
C ASN A 32 17.24 -1.84 28.56
N VAL A 33 16.20 -2.50 29.05
CA VAL A 33 14.82 -2.28 28.60
C VAL A 33 14.17 -1.13 29.36
N ALA A 34 13.57 -0.19 28.62
CA ALA A 34 12.70 0.86 29.15
C ALA A 34 11.27 0.61 28.70
N ALA A 35 10.29 0.59 29.60
CA ALA A 35 8.93 0.25 29.26
C ALA A 35 7.94 1.08 30.07
N ASP A 36 7.04 1.77 29.39
CA ASP A 36 5.97 2.54 30.01
C ASP A 36 4.80 1.63 30.48
N GLU A 37 3.78 2.20 31.12
CA GLU A 37 2.66 1.47 31.72
C GLU A 37 1.91 0.60 30.69
N GLN A 38 1.52 -0.61 31.14
CA GLN A 38 0.72 -1.58 30.37
C GLN A 38 1.32 -1.97 28.99
N SER A 39 2.65 -1.93 28.87
CA SER A 39 3.36 -2.29 27.65
C SER A 39 3.95 -3.71 27.66
N VAL A 40 4.28 -4.23 26.47
CA VAL A 40 5.07 -5.45 26.29
C VAL A 40 6.37 -5.08 25.59
N THR A 41 7.50 -5.16 26.28
CA THR A 41 8.81 -4.76 25.75
C THR A 41 9.84 -5.88 25.89
N VAL A 42 10.23 -6.48 24.78
CA VAL A 42 11.09 -7.67 24.74
C VAL A 42 12.25 -7.46 23.78
N GLY A 43 13.49 -7.55 24.27
CA GLY A 43 14.72 -7.44 23.49
C GLY A 43 15.71 -6.47 24.13
N ASN A 44 17.01 -6.70 23.92
CA ASN A 44 18.03 -5.80 24.45
C ASN A 44 17.84 -4.38 23.86
N ASP A 45 17.98 -3.35 24.70
CA ASP A 45 17.79 -1.94 24.34
C ASP A 45 16.38 -1.58 23.80
N ALA A 46 15.40 -2.47 23.95
CA ALA A 46 14.03 -2.21 23.50
C ALA A 46 13.34 -1.16 24.38
N LYS A 47 12.47 -0.34 23.77
CA LYS A 47 11.76 0.76 24.41
C LYS A 47 10.25 0.69 24.15
N GLY A 48 9.45 0.52 25.20
CA GLY A 48 7.99 0.49 25.15
C GLY A 48 7.36 1.81 25.54
N GLY A 49 6.44 2.32 24.73
CA GLY A 49 5.52 3.41 25.11
C GLY A 49 4.27 2.90 25.83
N TYR A 50 3.35 3.81 26.18
CA TYR A 50 2.10 3.51 26.91
C TYR A 50 1.18 2.58 26.09
N TYR A 51 0.70 1.47 26.67
CA TYR A 51 -0.10 0.44 25.99
C TYR A 51 0.52 -0.11 24.69
N ALA A 52 1.84 -0.08 24.55
CA ALA A 52 2.51 -0.44 23.31
C ALA A 52 3.12 -1.85 23.32
N VAL A 53 3.51 -2.33 22.15
CA VAL A 53 4.24 -3.59 21.95
C VAL A 53 5.55 -3.33 21.23
N SER A 54 6.68 -3.57 21.89
CA SER A 54 8.04 -3.46 21.32
C SER A 54 8.76 -4.80 21.44
N ILE A 55 8.96 -5.53 20.36
CA ILE A 55 9.59 -6.87 20.36
C ILE A 55 10.73 -6.92 19.35
N GLY A 56 11.96 -7.09 19.83
CA GLY A 56 13.19 -7.14 19.05
C GLY A 56 14.28 -6.31 19.71
N GLN A 57 15.56 -6.62 19.43
CA GLN A 57 16.67 -5.79 19.91
C GLN A 57 16.52 -4.37 19.35
N GLY A 58 16.56 -3.35 20.21
CA GLY A 58 16.38 -1.96 19.83
C GLY A 58 14.99 -1.57 19.29
N ALA A 59 13.98 -2.45 19.38
CA ALA A 59 12.61 -2.11 18.95
C ALA A 59 12.04 -0.99 19.81
N THR A 60 11.40 0.02 19.21
CA THR A 60 10.94 1.21 19.91
C THR A 60 9.52 1.65 19.54
N THR A 61 8.72 1.93 20.58
CA THR A 61 7.38 2.55 20.52
C THR A 61 7.29 3.75 21.46
N GLU A 62 8.42 4.26 21.99
CA GLU A 62 8.46 5.29 23.05
C GLU A 62 7.68 6.57 22.69
N LYS A 63 7.54 6.86 21.40
CA LYS A 63 6.80 8.04 20.90
C LYS A 63 5.43 7.70 20.30
N ALA A 64 5.00 6.45 20.37
CA ALA A 64 3.76 5.94 19.81
C ALA A 64 2.98 5.18 20.88
N ASN A 65 2.17 5.90 21.66
CA ASN A 65 1.18 5.26 22.52
C ASN A 65 0.30 4.34 21.67
N PHE A 66 -0.02 3.15 22.18
CA PHE A 66 -0.75 2.10 21.44
C PHE A 66 -0.01 1.56 20.20
N GLY A 67 1.27 1.89 20.02
CA GLY A 67 2.07 1.48 18.86
C GLY A 67 2.54 0.03 18.94
N VAL A 68 2.93 -0.50 17.79
CA VAL A 68 3.49 -1.85 17.66
C VAL A 68 4.78 -1.77 16.86
N ALA A 69 5.91 -2.16 17.45
CA ALA A 69 7.20 -2.30 16.79
C ALA A 69 7.71 -3.73 16.99
N ILE A 70 7.71 -4.54 15.93
CA ILE A 70 8.15 -5.94 15.96
C ILE A 70 9.25 -6.15 14.93
N GLY A 71 10.44 -6.53 15.40
CA GLY A 71 11.66 -6.73 14.61
C GLY A 71 12.83 -5.93 15.19
N THR A 72 14.05 -6.39 14.93
CA THR A 72 15.27 -5.68 15.34
C THR A 72 15.28 -4.27 14.77
N GLU A 73 15.54 -3.28 15.63
CA GLU A 73 15.57 -1.85 15.28
C GLU A 73 14.28 -1.36 14.60
N SER A 74 13.14 -2.02 14.82
CA SER A 74 11.84 -1.53 14.34
C SER A 74 11.37 -0.32 15.15
N ILE A 75 10.73 0.64 14.50
CA ILE A 75 10.38 1.93 15.10
C ILE A 75 8.93 2.26 14.76
N ALA A 76 8.08 2.38 15.78
CA ALA A 76 6.78 3.02 15.65
C ALA A 76 6.82 4.40 16.30
N LEU A 77 6.53 5.43 15.52
CA LEU A 77 6.52 6.84 15.93
C LEU A 77 5.11 7.39 15.85
N TYR A 78 4.78 8.30 16.78
CA TYR A 78 3.60 9.17 16.82
C TYR A 78 2.24 8.50 16.52
N ALA A 79 1.29 8.62 17.45
CA ALA A 79 -0.08 8.20 17.15
C ALA A 79 -0.70 9.06 16.03
N GLY A 80 -1.45 8.43 15.14
CA GLY A 80 -2.16 9.10 14.05
C GLY A 80 -3.36 9.94 14.54
N PRO A 81 -4.04 10.64 13.62
CA PRO A 81 -5.31 11.28 13.94
C PRO A 81 -6.27 10.19 14.47
N GLN A 82 -6.95 10.43 15.59
CA GLN A 82 -7.70 9.44 16.40
C GLN A 82 -6.88 8.60 17.41
N GLY A 83 -5.60 8.87 17.63
CA GLY A 83 -4.81 8.19 18.67
C GLY A 83 -4.43 6.75 18.32
N GLN A 84 -4.50 6.38 17.04
CA GLN A 84 -4.09 5.07 16.53
C GLN A 84 -2.56 4.99 16.57
N GLY A 85 -2.00 4.05 17.32
CA GLY A 85 -0.55 3.84 17.32
C GLY A 85 -0.05 3.35 15.97
N SER A 86 1.13 3.80 15.55
CA SER A 86 1.78 3.31 14.34
C SER A 86 2.22 1.85 14.49
N VAL A 87 2.24 1.11 13.38
CA VAL A 87 2.57 -0.32 13.36
C VAL A 87 3.77 -0.59 12.44
N ALA A 88 4.93 -0.88 13.01
CA ALA A 88 6.13 -1.28 12.30
C ALA A 88 6.41 -2.77 12.52
N VAL A 89 6.36 -3.58 11.46
CA VAL A 89 6.63 -5.03 11.53
C VAL A 89 7.71 -5.39 10.51
N GLY A 90 8.90 -5.72 11.00
CA GLY A 90 10.07 -6.09 10.21
C GLY A 90 11.33 -5.44 10.76
N THR A 91 12.49 -6.09 10.54
CA THR A 91 13.79 -5.51 10.90
C THR A 91 13.95 -4.14 10.25
N ARG A 92 14.21 -3.10 11.06
CA ARG A 92 14.37 -1.71 10.63
C ARG A 92 13.16 -1.13 9.89
N ALA A 93 11.95 -1.66 10.13
CA ALA A 93 10.73 -1.03 9.66
C ALA A 93 10.44 0.23 10.49
N THR A 94 10.01 1.32 9.85
CA THR A 94 9.68 2.58 10.51
C THR A 94 8.27 3.03 10.13
N ALA A 95 7.35 2.98 11.08
CA ALA A 95 5.98 3.46 10.90
C ALA A 95 5.78 4.78 11.65
N ASP A 96 4.99 5.67 11.07
CA ASP A 96 4.78 7.02 11.57
C ASP A 96 3.34 7.51 11.37
N HIS A 97 2.89 8.43 12.23
CA HIS A 97 1.58 9.10 12.18
C HIS A 97 0.37 8.17 11.93
N GLY A 98 0.33 7.03 12.62
CA GLY A 98 -0.75 6.03 12.51
C GLY A 98 -0.63 5.10 11.29
N GLY A 99 0.46 5.17 10.54
CA GLY A 99 0.72 4.29 9.40
C GLY A 99 1.14 2.87 9.82
N ILE A 100 1.18 1.97 8.84
CA ILE A 100 1.61 0.58 8.95
C ILE A 100 2.80 0.35 8.02
N ALA A 101 4.01 0.20 8.57
CA ALA A 101 5.19 -0.23 7.82
C ALA A 101 5.34 -1.75 7.94
N LEU A 102 5.11 -2.48 6.83
CA LEU A 102 5.14 -3.93 6.80
C LEU A 102 6.29 -4.46 5.95
N GLY A 103 7.22 -5.17 6.58
CA GLY A 103 8.41 -5.74 5.96
C GLY A 103 9.71 -5.04 6.37
N SER A 104 10.84 -5.73 6.22
CA SER A 104 12.15 -5.19 6.61
C SER A 104 12.49 -3.91 5.84
N GLY A 105 12.86 -2.85 6.55
CA GLY A 105 13.20 -1.57 5.95
C GLY A 105 12.03 -0.81 5.32
N SER A 106 10.78 -1.26 5.47
CA SER A 106 9.61 -0.50 5.02
C SER A 106 9.48 0.78 5.83
N VAL A 107 9.12 1.89 5.20
CA VAL A 107 8.97 3.19 5.85
C VAL A 107 7.69 3.84 5.36
N THR A 108 6.79 4.21 6.28
CA THR A 108 5.60 5.01 5.91
C THR A 108 6.01 6.45 5.63
N SER A 109 5.41 7.04 4.61
CA SER A 109 5.69 8.41 4.16
C SER A 109 4.49 9.34 4.33
N ASN A 110 3.29 8.79 4.53
CA ASN A 110 2.05 9.51 4.74
C ASN A 110 1.30 8.96 5.96
N SER A 111 0.43 9.79 6.54
CA SER A 111 -0.54 9.34 7.53
C SER A 111 -1.53 8.36 6.91
N ASP A 112 -2.04 7.43 7.71
CA ASP A 112 -3.02 6.41 7.30
C ASP A 112 -2.56 5.52 6.11
N GLU A 113 -1.24 5.40 5.89
CA GLU A 113 -0.62 4.59 4.84
C GLU A 113 -0.30 3.17 5.34
N VAL A 114 -0.53 2.15 4.49
CA VAL A 114 0.12 0.84 4.62
C VAL A 114 1.26 0.76 3.62
N ASN A 115 2.51 0.90 4.08
CA ASN A 115 3.70 0.82 3.25
C ASN A 115 4.36 -0.56 3.35
N ILE A 116 4.53 -1.23 2.21
CA ILE A 116 5.19 -2.54 2.13
C ILE A 116 6.59 -2.48 1.46
N GLY A 117 7.10 -1.27 1.20
CA GLY A 117 8.22 -1.03 0.30
C GLY A 117 7.94 -1.46 -1.15
N GLU A 118 8.99 -1.66 -1.92
CA GLU A 118 8.92 -2.12 -3.32
C GLU A 118 8.75 -3.64 -3.40
N ARG A 119 7.64 -4.15 -2.87
CA ARG A 119 7.34 -5.59 -2.81
C ARG A 119 6.11 -5.96 -3.62
N TYR A 120 6.07 -7.20 -4.08
CA TYR A 120 4.88 -7.75 -4.73
C TYR A 120 3.78 -8.06 -3.71
N ILE A 121 2.56 -7.62 -4.01
CA ILE A 121 1.34 -8.14 -3.40
C ILE A 121 0.80 -9.22 -4.34
N SER A 122 1.05 -10.48 -4.01
CA SER A 122 0.53 -11.63 -4.77
C SER A 122 -0.76 -12.16 -4.15
N GLY A 123 -1.54 -12.95 -4.91
CA GLY A 123 -2.80 -13.53 -4.42
C GLY A 123 -3.99 -12.56 -4.38
N VAL A 124 -3.88 -11.39 -5.01
CA VAL A 124 -4.97 -10.40 -5.09
C VAL A 124 -6.09 -10.92 -6.00
N LYS A 125 -7.22 -11.30 -5.41
CA LYS A 125 -8.45 -11.64 -6.12
C LYS A 125 -8.98 -10.40 -6.88
N GLU A 126 -9.74 -10.62 -7.94
CA GLU A 126 -10.42 -9.54 -8.65
C GLU A 126 -11.30 -8.71 -7.71
N GLY A 127 -11.10 -7.39 -7.72
CA GLY A 127 -11.89 -6.44 -6.95
C GLY A 127 -13.31 -6.29 -7.52
N ILE A 128 -14.30 -6.16 -6.64
CA ILE A 128 -15.72 -6.03 -6.97
C ILE A 128 -16.26 -4.67 -6.52
N SER A 129 -15.85 -4.21 -5.33
CA SER A 129 -16.25 -2.93 -4.74
C SER A 129 -15.34 -1.79 -5.18
N LYS A 130 -15.82 -0.55 -5.04
CA LYS A 130 -15.06 0.66 -5.42
C LYS A 130 -13.75 0.87 -4.66
N THR A 131 -13.60 0.21 -3.52
CA THR A 131 -12.44 0.32 -2.62
C THR A 131 -11.53 -0.91 -2.67
N ASP A 132 -11.82 -1.88 -3.54
CA ASP A 132 -11.00 -3.07 -3.68
C ASP A 132 -9.75 -2.77 -4.51
N ALA A 133 -8.64 -3.45 -4.19
CA ALA A 133 -7.46 -3.42 -5.04
C ALA A 133 -7.74 -4.09 -6.40
N VAL A 134 -7.17 -3.53 -7.47
CA VAL A 134 -7.27 -4.08 -8.83
C VAL A 134 -6.06 -4.96 -9.10
N ASN A 135 -6.28 -6.17 -9.62
CA ASN A 135 -5.18 -7.05 -10.03
C ASN A 135 -4.81 -6.86 -11.52
N LEU A 136 -3.69 -7.46 -11.94
CA LEU A 136 -3.19 -7.33 -13.32
C LEU A 136 -4.15 -7.91 -14.37
N GLY A 137 -4.95 -8.93 -14.01
CA GLY A 137 -5.94 -9.52 -14.91
C GLY A 137 -7.03 -8.52 -15.30
N GLN A 138 -7.59 -7.82 -14.31
CA GLN A 138 -8.59 -6.78 -14.51
C GLN A 138 -8.03 -5.60 -15.34
N ALA A 139 -6.81 -5.16 -15.04
CA ALA A 139 -6.15 -4.08 -15.80
C ALA A 139 -5.97 -4.45 -17.29
N LYS A 140 -5.52 -5.68 -17.58
CA LYS A 140 -5.39 -6.17 -18.96
C LYS A 140 -6.74 -6.27 -19.68
N ALA A 141 -7.79 -6.73 -18.98
CA ALA A 141 -9.12 -6.84 -19.55
C ALA A 141 -9.72 -5.46 -19.91
N LEU A 142 -9.56 -4.47 -19.02
CA LEU A 142 -9.98 -3.09 -19.28
C LEU A 142 -9.23 -2.48 -20.47
N ASN A 143 -7.90 -2.62 -20.52
CA ASN A 143 -7.11 -2.12 -21.64
C ASN A 143 -7.53 -2.77 -22.97
N ALA A 144 -7.75 -4.09 -22.98
CA ALA A 144 -8.23 -4.79 -24.17
C ALA A 144 -9.62 -4.32 -24.61
N SER A 145 -10.51 -4.02 -23.66
CA SER A 145 -11.85 -3.47 -23.97
C SER A 145 -11.77 -2.08 -24.62
N THR A 146 -10.95 -1.18 -24.04
CA THR A 146 -10.72 0.16 -24.59
C THR A 146 -10.10 0.09 -25.99
N LEU A 147 -9.10 -0.79 -26.19
CA LEU A 147 -8.47 -0.97 -27.49
C LEU A 147 -9.46 -1.47 -28.55
N ARG A 148 -10.31 -2.45 -28.21
CA ARG A 148 -11.36 -2.93 -29.12
C ARG A 148 -12.35 -1.82 -29.49
N ALA A 149 -12.81 -1.05 -28.51
CA ALA A 149 -13.74 0.06 -28.77
C ALA A 149 -13.13 1.13 -29.68
N ALA A 150 -11.85 1.46 -29.48
CA ALA A 150 -11.12 2.38 -30.34
C ALA A 150 -11.00 1.87 -31.77
N ASN A 151 -10.63 0.59 -31.95
CA ASN A 151 -10.54 -0.03 -33.28
C ASN A 151 -11.91 -0.02 -33.97
N THR A 152 -12.98 -0.45 -33.29
CA THR A 152 -14.35 -0.42 -33.85
C THR A 152 -14.76 0.99 -34.29
N ARG A 153 -14.40 2.02 -33.53
CA ARG A 153 -14.68 3.41 -33.89
C ARG A 153 -13.93 3.82 -35.16
N THR A 154 -12.65 3.51 -35.24
CA THR A 154 -11.80 3.81 -36.41
C THR A 154 -12.28 3.09 -37.65
N ASP A 155 -12.56 1.79 -37.55
CA ASP A 155 -13.07 0.98 -38.66
C ASP A 155 -14.40 1.52 -39.19
N SER A 156 -15.30 1.96 -38.29
CA SER A 156 -16.57 2.58 -38.67
C SER A 156 -16.40 3.91 -39.40
N LEU A 157 -15.43 4.74 -39.00
CA LEU A 157 -15.12 5.99 -39.72
C LEU A 157 -14.57 5.71 -41.11
N ILE A 158 -13.62 4.79 -41.22
CA ILE A 158 -13.01 4.41 -42.50
C ILE A 158 -14.09 3.85 -43.45
N ALA A 159 -15.01 3.03 -42.94
CA ALA A 159 -16.11 2.50 -43.74
C ALA A 159 -17.05 3.62 -44.23
N GLN A 160 -17.39 4.59 -43.38
CA GLN A 160 -18.22 5.74 -43.75
C GLN A 160 -17.53 6.61 -44.82
N GLU A 161 -16.24 6.87 -44.65
CA GLU A 161 -15.44 7.62 -45.62
C GLU A 161 -15.36 6.89 -46.96
N HIS A 162 -15.16 5.57 -46.97
CA HIS A 162 -15.14 4.76 -48.19
C HIS A 162 -16.47 4.82 -48.96
N VAL A 163 -17.60 4.79 -48.24
CA VAL A 163 -18.93 4.96 -48.85
C VAL A 163 -19.06 6.35 -49.46
N ALA A 164 -18.71 7.40 -48.73
CA ALA A 164 -18.79 8.78 -49.22
C ALA A 164 -17.94 9.00 -50.49
N LEU A 165 -16.74 8.42 -50.55
CA LEU A 165 -15.87 8.48 -51.74
C LEU A 165 -16.46 7.73 -52.94
N THR A 166 -17.15 6.61 -52.69
CA THR A 166 -17.82 5.83 -53.73
C THR A 166 -19.01 6.60 -54.30
N ASP A 167 -19.84 7.18 -53.44
CA ASP A 167 -20.99 8.00 -53.84
C ASP A 167 -20.54 9.23 -54.66
N GLU A 168 -19.48 9.90 -54.23
CA GLU A 168 -18.88 11.02 -54.97
C GLU A 168 -18.35 10.59 -56.34
N THR A 169 -17.79 9.40 -56.45
CA THR A 169 -17.30 8.86 -57.73
C THR A 169 -18.46 8.56 -58.69
N VAL A 170 -19.56 8.00 -58.17
CA VAL A 170 -20.79 7.77 -58.96
C VAL A 170 -21.41 9.08 -59.41
N ALA A 171 -21.55 10.06 -58.52
CA ALA A 171 -22.10 11.37 -58.82
C ALA A 171 -21.30 12.08 -59.93
N ARG A 172 -19.97 12.03 -59.87
CA ARG A 172 -19.10 12.57 -60.93
C ARG A 172 -19.32 11.87 -62.27
N ARG A 173 -19.32 10.53 -62.29
CA ARG A 173 -19.55 9.76 -63.52
C ARG A 173 -20.91 10.06 -64.15
N ASP A 174 -21.95 10.14 -63.33
CA ASP A 174 -23.32 10.38 -63.81
C ASP A 174 -23.46 11.83 -64.30
N GLY A 175 -22.81 12.80 -63.65
CA GLY A 175 -22.71 14.18 -64.12
C GLY A 175 -21.95 14.33 -65.44
N ASP A 176 -20.83 13.62 -65.61
CA ASP A 176 -20.07 13.57 -66.85
C ASP A 176 -20.92 12.99 -68.00
N ALA A 177 -21.63 11.89 -67.74
CA ALA A 177 -22.53 11.27 -68.71
C ALA A 177 -23.68 12.21 -69.13
N ALA A 178 -24.27 12.95 -68.18
CA ALA A 178 -25.31 13.93 -68.46
C ALA A 178 -24.79 15.11 -69.30
N THR A 179 -23.57 15.58 -69.01
CA THR A 179 -22.91 16.64 -69.77
C THR A 179 -22.63 16.18 -71.20
N LEU A 180 -22.09 14.97 -71.38
CA LEU A 180 -21.83 14.39 -72.71
C LEU A 180 -23.12 14.21 -73.51
N LYS A 181 -24.18 13.69 -72.89
CA LYS A 181 -25.49 13.56 -73.54
C LYS A 181 -25.99 14.93 -74.02
N SER A 182 -25.94 15.94 -73.15
CA SER A 182 -26.37 17.29 -73.50
C SER A 182 -25.55 17.86 -74.66
N ALA A 183 -24.22 17.64 -74.67
CA ALA A 183 -23.36 18.10 -75.76
C ALA A 183 -23.72 17.47 -77.12
N ASN A 184 -23.99 16.17 -77.14
CA ASN A 184 -24.40 15.45 -78.36
C ASN A 184 -25.77 15.92 -78.88
N ASP A 185 -26.66 16.43 -78.02
CA ASP A 185 -27.97 16.95 -78.44
C ASP A 185 -27.85 18.28 -79.25
N TYR A 186 -26.67 18.92 -79.28
CA TYR A 186 -26.40 20.20 -79.98
C TYR A 186 -25.55 20.09 -81.26
N THR A 187 -25.14 18.89 -81.67
CA THR A 187 -24.30 18.65 -82.85
C THR A 187 -24.96 17.67 -83.81
#